data_AF-W2T313-F1
#
_entry.id   AF-W2T313-F1
#
_cell.length_a   1.000
_cell.length_b   1.000
_cell.length_c   1.000
_cell.angle_alpha   90.00
_cell.angle_beta   90.00
_cell.angle_gamma   90.00
#
_symmetry.space_group_name_H-M   'P 1'
#
loop_
_entity.id
_entity.type
_entity.pdbx_description
1 polymer ?
#
loop_
_entity_poly.entity_id
_entity_poly.type
_entity_poly.pdbx_seq_one_letter_code
_entity_poly.pdbx_strand_id
1 'polypeptide(L)'
;METLVYEAEELQIDRNNEAIFIDRDPKHFPDILKYLRGGKLSFSKCAKEIEGIREEAEYYGIEALAEKLRAEESRCGPFFVGEHVIWRDPNIRHLCSDMGIKFDGSTEKLPLCLNAFRDVEGMHEHCCSWCHLTRSVLENNCIFDFPHSHTHCPGTIVKVYGDSCCYDVTFGTWPEVFHVLGNMLRLEKERMK
;
A
#
# COMPACT_ATOMS: atom_id res chain seq x y z
N MET A 1 -2.98 -35.00 -34.17
CA MET A 1 -1.74 -34.67 -33.45
C MET A 1 -1.09 -33.49 -34.17
N GLU A 2 -1.87 -32.44 -34.42
CA GLU A 2 -1.59 -31.42 -35.46
C GLU A 2 -2.10 -30.03 -35.05
N THR A 3 -2.47 -29.87 -33.78
CA THR A 3 -3.10 -28.65 -33.23
C THR A 3 -2.24 -27.93 -32.17
N LEU A 4 -1.02 -28.41 -31.90
CA LEU A 4 -0.10 -27.80 -30.91
C LEU A 4 1.08 -27.05 -31.54
N VAL A 5 1.08 -26.86 -32.87
CA VAL A 5 2.20 -26.22 -33.59
C VAL A 5 1.91 -24.73 -33.88
N TYR A 6 0.70 -24.24 -33.61
CA TYR A 6 0.27 -22.89 -34.01
C TYR A 6 0.52 -21.76 -33.00
N GLU A 7 1.03 -22.01 -31.80
CA GLU A 7 1.18 -20.95 -30.77
C GLU A 7 2.62 -20.48 -30.51
N ALA A 8 3.62 -21.00 -31.23
CA ALA A 8 5.02 -20.63 -31.01
C ALA A 8 5.56 -19.56 -31.98
N GLU A 9 4.77 -19.08 -32.94
CA GLU A 9 5.23 -18.16 -34.00
C GLU A 9 5.18 -16.65 -33.66
N GLU A 10 4.67 -16.23 -32.48
CA GLU A 10 4.53 -14.79 -32.14
C GLU A 10 5.39 -14.31 -30.95
N LEU A 11 6.34 -15.10 -30.46
CA LEU A 11 7.30 -14.57 -29.49
C LEU A 11 8.51 -13.99 -30.24
N GLN A 12 8.66 -12.66 -30.20
CA GLN A 12 9.89 -11.99 -30.62
C GLN A 12 11.02 -12.40 -29.67
N ILE A 13 11.71 -13.49 -30.03
CA ILE A 13 12.87 -13.98 -29.30
C ILE A 13 14.11 -13.33 -29.91
N ASP A 14 14.87 -12.58 -29.10
CA ASP A 14 16.21 -12.16 -29.48
C ASP A 14 17.11 -13.40 -29.53
N ARG A 15 17.43 -13.88 -30.74
CA ARG A 15 18.30 -15.05 -30.90
C ARG A 15 19.74 -14.79 -30.47
N ASN A 16 20.14 -13.53 -30.29
CA ASN A 16 21.48 -13.17 -29.85
C ASN A 16 21.61 -13.14 -28.32
N ASN A 17 20.54 -12.74 -27.62
CA ASN A 17 20.54 -12.59 -26.15
C ASN A 17 19.66 -13.61 -25.42
N GLU A 18 19.03 -14.55 -26.14
CA GLU A 18 18.07 -15.53 -25.60
C GLU A 18 16.96 -14.87 -24.75
N ALA A 19 16.59 -13.63 -25.10
CA ALA A 19 15.61 -12.85 -24.37
C ALA A 19 14.24 -12.93 -25.05
N ILE A 20 13.18 -13.02 -24.25
CA ILE A 20 11.79 -12.88 -24.70
C ILE A 20 11.40 -11.42 -24.56
N PHE A 21 10.97 -10.77 -25.65
CA PHE A 21 10.42 -9.42 -25.60
C PHE A 21 8.94 -9.44 -25.23
N ILE A 22 8.58 -8.60 -24.27
CA ILE A 22 7.20 -8.39 -23.81
C ILE A 22 6.94 -6.88 -23.87
N ASP A 23 5.97 -6.47 -24.67
CA ASP A 23 5.60 -5.06 -24.87
C ASP A 23 4.71 -4.55 -23.73
N ARG A 24 5.29 -4.51 -22.51
CA ARG A 24 4.65 -4.06 -21.27
C ARG A 24 5.61 -3.19 -20.46
N ASP A 25 5.05 -2.36 -19.59
CA ASP A 25 5.83 -1.56 -18.64
C ASP A 25 6.52 -2.50 -17.62
N PRO A 26 7.86 -2.47 -17.50
CA PRO A 26 8.58 -3.34 -16.57
C PRO A 26 8.35 -3.01 -15.09
N LYS A 27 7.70 -1.88 -14.75
CA LYS A 27 7.54 -1.38 -13.38
C LYS A 27 7.02 -2.41 -12.38
N HIS A 28 5.98 -3.18 -12.74
CA HIS A 28 5.32 -4.15 -11.85
C HIS A 28 5.78 -5.59 -12.07
N PHE A 29 6.59 -5.84 -13.10
CA PHE A 29 7.10 -7.17 -13.43
C PHE A 29 7.93 -7.84 -12.31
N PRO A 30 8.75 -7.12 -11.51
CA PRO A 30 9.45 -7.71 -10.37
C PRO A 30 8.51 -8.34 -9.33
N ASP A 31 7.33 -7.75 -9.12
CA ASP A 31 6.33 -8.29 -8.19
C ASP A 31 5.70 -9.58 -8.73
N ILE A 32 5.43 -9.62 -10.04
CA ILE A 32 4.97 -10.81 -10.75
C ILE A 32 5.98 -11.95 -10.61
N LEU A 33 7.27 -11.69 -10.88
CA LEU A 33 8.33 -12.68 -10.72
C LEU A 33 8.46 -13.17 -9.27
N LYS A 34 8.33 -12.27 -8.29
CA LYS A 34 8.38 -12.63 -6.87
C LYS A 34 7.23 -13.58 -6.51
N TYR A 35 6.02 -13.33 -7.02
CA TYR A 35 4.88 -14.22 -6.84
C TYR A 35 5.13 -15.58 -7.49
N LEU A 36 5.60 -15.63 -8.74
CA LEU A 36 5.88 -16.89 -9.43
C LEU A 36 6.95 -17.73 -8.73
N ARG A 37 7.99 -17.10 -8.15
CA ARG A 37 9.06 -17.80 -7.44
C ARG A 37 8.65 -18.33 -6.07
N GLY A 38 7.87 -17.55 -5.31
CA GLY A 38 7.66 -17.81 -3.89
C GLY A 38 6.20 -17.95 -3.45
N GLY A 39 5.24 -17.74 -4.34
CA GLY A 39 3.80 -17.76 -4.06
C GLY A 39 3.31 -16.64 -3.13
N LYS A 40 4.17 -15.69 -2.77
CA LYS A 40 3.91 -14.62 -1.80
C LYS A 40 4.06 -13.25 -2.44
N LEU A 41 3.09 -12.38 -2.17
CA LEU A 41 3.16 -10.95 -2.50
C LEU A 41 3.25 -10.13 -1.20
N SER A 42 4.04 -9.07 -1.21
CA SER A 42 4.08 -8.11 -0.09
C SER A 42 2.93 -7.13 -0.27
N PHE A 43 1.91 -7.19 0.58
CA PHE A 43 0.72 -6.33 0.50
C PHE A 43 0.93 -4.92 1.06
N SER A 44 2.19 -4.49 1.19
CA SER A 44 2.59 -3.15 1.64
C SER A 44 2.34 -2.05 0.59
N LYS A 45 1.52 -2.30 -0.43
CA LYS A 45 1.35 -1.44 -1.60
C LYS A 45 0.07 -0.61 -1.52
N CYS A 46 0.09 0.60 -2.07
CA CYS A 46 -1.10 1.44 -2.12
C CYS A 46 -2.15 0.89 -3.11
N ALA A 47 -3.38 1.39 -3.05
CA ALA A 47 -4.48 0.91 -3.92
C ALA A 47 -4.09 0.91 -5.41
N LYS A 48 -3.49 2.01 -5.89
CA LYS A 48 -3.02 2.15 -7.28
C LYS A 48 -1.91 1.16 -7.66
N GLU A 49 -1.02 0.83 -6.73
CA GLU A 49 0.00 -0.17 -6.97
C GLU A 49 -0.59 -1.59 -7.01
N ILE A 50 -1.59 -1.88 -6.18
CA ILE A 50 -2.32 -3.15 -6.21
C ILE A 50 -3.04 -3.30 -7.55
N GLU A 51 -3.70 -2.24 -8.02
CA GLU A 51 -4.36 -2.18 -9.33
C GLU A 51 -3.38 -2.43 -10.48
N GLY A 52 -2.24 -1.73 -10.50
CA GLY A 52 -1.22 -1.93 -11.54
C GLY A 52 -0.66 -3.36 -11.57
N ILE A 53 -0.45 -3.99 -10.40
CA ILE A 53 0.00 -5.39 -10.34
C ILE A 53 -1.12 -6.34 -10.78
N ARG A 54 -2.39 -6.03 -10.47
CA ARG A 54 -3.53 -6.84 -10.90
C ARG A 54 -3.62 -6.84 -12.42
N GLU A 55 -3.52 -5.68 -13.06
CA GLU A 55 -3.52 -5.55 -14.52
C GLU A 55 -2.39 -6.36 -15.17
N GLU A 56 -1.18 -6.32 -14.61
CA GLU A 56 -0.09 -7.18 -15.10
C GLU A 56 -0.38 -8.67 -14.85
N ALA A 57 -0.92 -9.04 -13.69
CA ALA A 57 -1.26 -10.43 -13.38
C ALA A 57 -2.33 -10.99 -14.33
N GLU A 58 -3.32 -10.17 -14.70
CA GLU A 58 -4.34 -10.49 -15.71
C GLU A 58 -3.71 -10.64 -17.10
N TYR A 59 -2.82 -9.72 -17.49
CA TYR A 59 -2.09 -9.82 -18.77
C TYR A 59 -1.26 -11.10 -18.89
N TYR A 60 -0.55 -11.48 -17.82
CA TYR A 60 0.26 -12.72 -17.80
C TYR A 60 -0.56 -14.00 -17.54
N GLY A 61 -1.90 -13.92 -17.42
CA GLY A 61 -2.75 -15.09 -17.20
C GLY A 61 -2.60 -15.75 -15.83
N ILE A 62 -2.13 -15.01 -14.81
CA ILE A 62 -1.89 -15.53 -13.46
C ILE A 62 -3.16 -15.32 -12.63
N GLU A 63 -4.21 -16.08 -12.95
CA GLU A 63 -5.55 -15.92 -12.35
C GLU A 63 -5.53 -15.97 -10.81
N ALA A 64 -4.79 -16.91 -10.24
CA ALA A 64 -4.66 -17.05 -8.79
C ALA A 64 -4.08 -15.81 -8.10
N LEU A 65 -3.25 -15.02 -8.79
CA LEU A 65 -2.76 -13.74 -8.27
C LEU A 65 -3.78 -12.63 -8.48
N ALA A 66 -4.37 -12.55 -9.67
CA ALA A 66 -5.39 -11.55 -9.99
C ALA A 66 -6.59 -11.61 -9.02
N GLU A 67 -7.07 -12.82 -8.68
CA GLU A 67 -8.14 -13.02 -7.71
C GLU A 67 -7.77 -12.53 -6.30
N LYS A 68 -6.54 -12.83 -5.85
CA LYS A 68 -6.03 -12.35 -4.56
C LYS A 68 -5.97 -10.83 -4.52
N LEU A 69 -5.51 -10.20 -5.60
CA LEU A 69 -5.40 -8.74 -5.69
C LEU A 69 -6.78 -8.09 -5.72
N ARG A 70 -7.76 -8.63 -6.46
CA ARG A 70 -9.16 -8.14 -6.43
C ARG A 70 -9.76 -8.20 -5.03
N ALA A 71 -9.48 -9.28 -4.29
CA ALA A 71 -9.92 -9.39 -2.91
C ALA A 71 -9.25 -8.33 -2.02
N GLU A 72 -7.97 -8.03 -2.24
CA GLU A 72 -7.23 -7.03 -1.47
C GLU A 72 -7.65 -5.59 -1.82
N GLU A 73 -7.91 -5.28 -3.09
CA GLU A 73 -8.47 -3.99 -3.53
C GLU A 73 -9.79 -3.68 -2.84
N SER A 74 -10.66 -4.67 -2.71
CA SER A 74 -11.95 -4.47 -2.02
C SER A 74 -11.80 -4.13 -0.54
N ARG A 75 -10.64 -4.43 0.05
CA ARG A 75 -10.31 -4.14 1.46
C ARG A 75 -9.48 -2.87 1.63
N CYS A 76 -8.73 -2.46 0.61
CA CYS A 76 -7.66 -1.48 0.72
C CYS A 76 -7.86 -0.30 -0.24
N GLY A 77 -8.82 0.57 0.06
CA GLY A 77 -9.01 1.85 -0.63
C GLY A 77 -9.41 1.77 -2.12
N PRO A 78 -9.65 2.92 -2.78
CA PRO A 78 -9.61 4.26 -2.20
C PRO A 78 -10.75 4.48 -1.20
N PHE A 79 -10.43 5.05 -0.05
CA PHE A 79 -11.42 5.50 0.92
C PHE A 79 -11.89 6.92 0.59
N PHE A 80 -13.15 7.21 0.86
CA PHE A 80 -13.77 8.52 0.64
C PHE A 80 -14.00 9.26 1.95
N VAL A 81 -14.05 10.58 1.89
CA VAL A 81 -14.34 11.43 3.06
C VAL A 81 -15.67 11.00 3.69
N GLY A 82 -15.65 10.82 5.02
CA GLY A 82 -16.79 10.33 5.80
C GLY A 82 -16.89 8.81 5.91
N GLU A 83 -16.10 8.03 5.17
CA GLU A 83 -16.07 6.57 5.37
C GLU A 83 -15.41 6.21 6.71
N HIS A 84 -15.91 5.14 7.32
CA HIS A 84 -15.37 4.60 8.56
C HIS A 84 -14.32 3.52 8.28
N VAL A 85 -13.15 3.68 8.90
CA VAL A 85 -11.98 2.84 8.72
C VAL A 85 -11.44 2.33 10.04
N ILE A 86 -10.75 1.20 9.99
CA ILE A 86 -9.99 0.63 11.10
C ILE A 86 -8.59 0.27 10.61
N TRP A 87 -7.66 0.06 11.54
CA TRP A 87 -6.36 -0.50 11.18
C TRP A 87 -6.54 -1.84 10.48
N ARG A 88 -5.78 -2.05 9.40
CA ARG A 88 -5.78 -3.31 8.64
C ARG A 88 -5.44 -4.48 9.55
N ASP A 89 -4.45 -4.29 10.41
CA ASP A 89 -4.12 -5.19 11.51
C ASP A 89 -4.17 -4.42 12.84
N PRO A 90 -4.94 -4.88 13.84
CA PRO A 90 -5.02 -4.21 15.13
C PRO A 90 -3.68 -4.25 15.89
N ASN A 91 -2.77 -5.17 15.61
CA ASN A 91 -1.43 -5.14 16.16
C ASN A 91 -0.52 -4.25 15.32
N ILE A 92 -0.31 -3.01 15.77
CA ILE A 92 0.50 -2.02 15.04
C ILE A 92 1.93 -2.50 14.72
N ARG A 93 2.53 -3.34 15.58
CA ARG A 93 3.88 -3.88 15.33
C ARG A 93 3.86 -4.89 14.18
N HIS A 94 2.83 -5.74 14.13
CA HIS A 94 2.64 -6.67 13.03
C HIS A 94 2.36 -5.91 11.73
N LEU A 95 1.46 -4.91 11.77
CA LEU A 95 1.17 -4.05 10.64
C LEU A 95 2.44 -3.37 10.07
N CYS A 96 3.26 -2.78 10.95
CA CYS A 96 4.52 -2.16 10.54
C CYS A 96 5.49 -3.17 9.92
N SER A 97 5.62 -4.36 10.52
CA SER A 97 6.46 -5.44 9.97
C SER A 97 6.00 -5.87 8.58
N ASP A 98 4.70 -6.03 8.36
CA ASP A 98 4.11 -6.37 7.06
C ASP A 98 4.36 -5.28 6.00
N MET A 99 4.49 -4.04 6.45
CA MET A 99 4.86 -2.90 5.62
C MET A 99 6.38 -2.77 5.40
N GLY A 100 7.18 -3.66 5.96
CA GLY A 100 8.65 -3.59 5.92
C GLY A 100 9.25 -2.50 6.81
N ILE A 101 8.46 -1.94 7.73
CA ILE A 101 8.91 -0.95 8.71
C ILE A 101 9.57 -1.66 9.88
N LYS A 102 10.85 -1.36 10.09
CA LYS A 102 11.66 -1.78 11.23
C LYS A 102 11.83 -0.65 12.23
N PHE A 103 11.66 -0.97 13.51
CA PHE A 103 11.83 -0.04 14.65
C PHE A 103 13.27 0.03 15.17
N ASP A 104 14.24 -0.52 14.44
CA ASP A 104 15.68 -0.46 14.74
C ASP A 104 16.34 0.81 14.19
N GLY A 105 15.55 1.72 13.59
CA GLY A 105 16.02 2.94 12.96
C GLY A 105 16.53 2.76 11.52
N SER A 106 16.52 1.53 10.97
CA SER A 106 17.01 1.28 9.61
C SER A 106 16.01 1.70 8.52
N THR A 107 14.79 2.09 8.89
CA THR A 107 13.71 2.38 7.93
C THR A 107 13.81 3.82 7.42
N GLU A 108 14.18 4.00 6.15
CA GLU A 108 14.37 5.31 5.54
C GLU A 108 13.07 6.11 5.34
N LYS A 109 11.94 5.45 5.08
CA LYS A 109 10.64 6.09 4.86
C LYS A 109 9.63 5.64 5.90
N LEU A 110 9.10 6.59 6.67
CA LEU A 110 8.05 6.32 7.66
C LEU A 110 6.79 7.14 7.33
N PRO A 111 5.59 6.57 7.53
CA PRO A 111 4.35 7.32 7.55
C PRO A 111 4.42 8.49 8.53
N LEU A 112 3.77 9.62 8.22
CA LEU A 112 3.74 10.78 9.12
C LEU A 112 3.11 10.46 10.47
N CYS A 113 2.13 9.56 10.52
CA CYS A 113 1.54 9.07 11.76
C CYS A 113 2.50 8.27 12.66
N LEU A 114 3.70 7.90 12.18
CA LEU A 114 4.75 7.21 12.96
C LEU A 114 5.99 8.09 13.21
N ASN A 115 5.93 9.38 12.87
CA ASN A 115 7.15 10.18 12.69
C ASN A 115 7.78 10.74 13.98
N ALA A 116 7.19 10.53 15.16
CA ALA A 116 7.77 10.99 16.45
C ALA A 116 9.21 10.51 16.67
N PHE A 117 9.63 9.44 16.00
CA PHE A 117 11.01 8.94 16.09
C PHE A 117 12.04 9.73 15.27
N ARG A 118 11.63 10.77 14.53
CA ARG A 118 12.49 11.52 13.61
C ARG A 118 12.74 12.98 14.01
N ASP A 119 12.26 13.40 15.17
CA ASP A 119 12.47 14.78 15.63
C ASP A 119 13.96 14.98 15.94
N VAL A 120 14.65 15.67 15.03
CA VAL A 120 16.04 16.09 15.20
C VAL A 120 16.06 17.57 15.57
N GLU A 121 17.00 17.96 16.43
CA GLU A 121 17.19 19.37 16.80
C GLU A 121 17.36 20.25 15.53
N GLY A 122 16.51 21.28 15.41
CA GLY A 122 16.46 22.16 14.24
C GLY A 122 15.48 21.74 13.13
N MET A 123 14.76 20.64 13.29
CA MET A 123 13.68 20.25 12.37
C MET A 123 12.39 21.02 12.69
N HIS A 124 11.78 21.63 11.67
CA HIS A 124 10.54 22.40 11.83
C HIS A 124 9.33 21.79 11.12
N GLU A 125 9.57 20.90 10.14
CA GLU A 125 8.53 20.33 9.30
C GLU A 125 8.83 18.87 8.95
N HIS A 126 7.78 18.06 8.84
CA HIS A 126 7.83 16.70 8.32
C HIS A 126 7.20 16.63 6.92
N CYS A 127 7.82 15.87 6.02
CA CYS A 127 7.31 15.63 4.68
C CYS A 127 6.95 14.15 4.49
N CYS A 128 5.73 13.87 4.04
CA CYS A 128 5.29 12.53 3.70
C CYS A 128 6.00 12.04 2.43
N SER A 129 6.69 10.90 2.49
CA SER A 129 7.40 10.35 1.34
C SER A 129 6.50 9.80 0.21
N TRP A 130 5.18 9.70 0.44
CA TRP A 130 4.22 9.14 -0.53
C TRP A 130 3.32 10.19 -1.17
N CYS A 131 2.81 11.16 -0.41
CA CYS A 131 1.93 12.21 -0.94
C CYS A 131 2.60 13.59 -0.98
N HIS A 132 3.83 13.72 -0.48
CA HIS A 132 4.57 14.98 -0.39
C HIS A 132 3.89 16.08 0.42
N LEU A 133 2.90 15.72 1.26
CA LEU A 133 2.33 16.63 2.25
C LEU A 133 3.41 17.01 3.26
N THR A 134 3.60 18.31 3.44
CA THR A 134 4.42 18.87 4.51
C THR A 134 3.53 19.34 5.66
N ARG A 135 3.90 19.02 6.90
CA ARG A 135 3.28 19.50 8.14
C ARG A 135 4.33 20.06 9.07
N SER A 136 4.01 21.10 9.82
CA SER A 136 4.89 21.52 10.92
C SER A 136 4.97 20.43 12.00
N VAL A 137 6.08 20.38 12.73
CA VAL A 137 6.26 19.41 13.84
C VAL A 137 5.14 19.55 14.89
N LEU A 138 4.65 20.76 15.13
CA LEU A 138 3.59 21.05 16.10
C LEU A 138 2.20 20.57 15.66
N GLU A 139 1.95 20.46 14.36
CA GLU A 139 0.64 20.06 13.80
C GLU A 139 0.56 18.58 13.44
N ASN A 140 1.70 17.87 13.45
CA ASN A 140 1.75 16.47 13.05
C ASN A 140 1.58 15.55 14.26
N ASN A 141 0.41 14.94 14.40
CA ASN A 141 0.18 13.96 15.44
C ASN A 141 0.82 12.60 15.10
N CYS A 142 1.65 12.08 15.99
CA CYS A 142 2.11 10.69 15.93
C CYS A 142 1.21 9.80 16.80
N ILE A 143 0.89 8.59 16.34
CA ILE A 143 0.05 7.66 17.09
C ILE A 143 0.68 7.19 18.40
N PHE A 144 2.01 7.31 18.54
CA PHE A 144 2.73 6.91 19.73
C PHE A 144 2.74 7.98 20.84
N ASP A 145 2.30 9.20 20.53
CA ASP A 145 2.17 10.28 21.51
C ASP A 145 0.89 10.14 22.36
N PHE A 146 -0.01 9.24 21.95
CA PHE A 146 -1.31 9.02 22.58
C PHE A 146 -1.43 7.59 23.13
N PRO A 147 -2.31 7.35 24.12
CA PRO A 147 -2.60 6.00 24.58
C PRO A 147 -3.06 5.11 23.42
N HIS A 148 -2.65 3.83 23.45
CA HIS A 148 -3.02 2.85 22.42
C HIS A 148 -4.54 2.79 22.16
N SER A 149 -5.38 2.98 23.18
CA SER A 149 -6.84 3.01 23.01
C SER A 149 -7.36 4.15 22.13
N HIS A 150 -6.59 5.22 21.94
CA HIS A 150 -6.99 6.41 21.19
C HIS A 150 -7.23 6.07 19.72
N THR A 151 -6.37 5.26 19.10
CA THR A 151 -6.47 4.91 17.68
C THR A 151 -7.07 3.53 17.44
N HIS A 152 -7.40 2.77 18.50
CA HIS A 152 -7.95 1.41 18.41
C HIS A 152 -9.50 1.36 18.33
N CYS A 153 -10.13 2.51 18.18
CA CYS A 153 -11.54 2.63 17.82
C CYS A 153 -11.68 2.89 16.31
N PRO A 154 -12.89 2.76 15.73
CA PRO A 154 -13.11 3.16 14.34
C PRO A 154 -12.76 4.63 14.12
N GLY A 155 -12.08 4.89 13.00
CA GLY A 155 -11.76 6.22 12.53
C GLY A 155 -12.67 6.66 11.39
N THR A 156 -12.65 7.97 11.10
CA THR A 156 -13.38 8.58 10.00
C THR A 156 -12.40 9.30 9.08
N ILE A 157 -12.52 9.07 7.78
CA ILE A 157 -11.70 9.78 6.79
C ILE A 157 -12.12 11.24 6.72
N VAL A 158 -11.17 12.15 7.00
CA VAL A 158 -11.37 13.60 6.97
C VAL A 158 -10.90 14.18 5.63
N LYS A 159 -9.78 13.68 5.09
CA LYS A 159 -9.19 14.18 3.85
C LYS A 159 -8.41 13.09 3.12
N VAL A 160 -8.39 13.18 1.79
CA VAL A 160 -7.68 12.26 0.88
C VAL A 160 -6.52 13.01 0.22
N TYR A 161 -5.38 12.34 0.06
CA TYR A 161 -4.16 12.94 -0.52
C TYR A 161 -3.60 12.12 -1.68
N GLY A 162 -3.01 12.84 -2.65
CA GLY A 162 -2.41 12.24 -3.84
C GLY A 162 -3.40 11.36 -4.60
N ASP A 163 -2.90 10.26 -5.15
CA ASP A 163 -3.71 9.21 -5.79
C ASP A 163 -4.26 8.23 -4.73
N SER A 164 -4.89 8.73 -3.66
CA SER A 164 -5.41 7.90 -2.56
C SER A 164 -4.34 7.07 -1.83
N CYS A 165 -3.11 7.60 -1.76
CA CYS A 165 -2.01 6.93 -1.05
C CYS A 165 -2.02 7.20 0.46
N CYS A 166 -2.54 8.36 0.88
CA CYS A 166 -2.58 8.79 2.28
C CYS A 166 -3.90 9.47 2.63
N TYR A 167 -4.23 9.46 3.92
CA TYR A 167 -5.49 9.96 4.46
C TYR A 167 -5.27 10.69 5.76
N ASP A 168 -6.03 11.76 5.98
CA ASP A 168 -6.23 12.28 7.33
C ASP A 168 -7.40 11.53 7.97
N VAL A 169 -7.17 11.01 9.17
CA VAL A 169 -8.13 10.19 9.91
C VAL A 169 -8.25 10.74 11.33
N THR A 170 -9.48 10.93 11.80
CA THR A 170 -9.78 11.08 13.23
C THR A 170 -10.27 9.75 13.78
N PHE A 171 -9.93 9.43 15.03
CA PHE A 171 -10.37 8.20 15.68
C PHE A 171 -11.40 8.50 16.78
N GLY A 172 -12.51 7.76 16.79
CA GLY A 172 -13.57 7.95 17.78
C GLY A 172 -14.16 9.36 17.77
N THR A 173 -14.26 9.98 18.95
CA THR A 173 -14.74 11.36 19.13
C THR A 173 -13.60 12.35 19.38
N TRP A 174 -12.35 11.90 19.22
CA TRP A 174 -11.16 12.69 19.49
C TRP A 174 -10.90 13.68 18.33
N PRO A 175 -10.52 14.94 18.61
CA PRO A 175 -10.29 15.94 17.58
C PRO A 175 -8.98 15.75 16.80
N GLU A 176 -8.06 14.92 17.31
CA GLU A 176 -6.75 14.71 16.72
C GLU A 176 -6.83 14.06 15.33
N VAL A 177 -6.12 14.67 14.39
CA VAL A 177 -6.05 14.21 13.00
C VAL A 177 -4.69 13.55 12.78
N PHE A 178 -4.71 12.32 12.30
CA PHE A 178 -3.52 11.53 11.99
C PHE A 178 -3.40 11.38 10.47
N HIS A 179 -2.21 11.63 9.93
CA HIS A 179 -1.93 11.39 8.52
C HIS A 179 -1.43 9.96 8.31
N VAL A 180 -2.31 9.07 7.85
CA VAL A 180 -2.13 7.63 7.79
C VAL A 180 -2.00 7.15 6.34
N LEU A 181 -1.14 6.17 6.07
CA LEU A 181 -1.08 5.55 4.74
C LEU A 181 -2.30 4.67 4.48
N GLY A 182 -2.80 4.66 3.25
CA GLY A 182 -3.97 3.86 2.87
C GLY A 182 -3.82 2.37 3.12
N ASN A 183 -2.62 1.83 2.94
CA ASN A 183 -2.31 0.43 3.19
C ASN A 183 -2.23 0.06 4.69
N MET A 184 -2.33 1.03 5.60
CA MET A 184 -2.48 0.77 7.04
C MET A 184 -3.94 0.57 7.45
N LEU A 185 -4.88 0.88 6.56
CA LEU A 185 -6.30 0.96 6.85
C LEU A 185 -7.09 -0.07 6.04
N ARG A 186 -8.29 -0.36 6.54
CA ARG A 186 -9.37 -1.04 5.81
C ARG A 186 -10.71 -0.43 6.23
N LEU A 187 -11.75 -0.63 5.44
CA LEU A 187 -13.10 -0.22 5.84
C LEU A 187 -13.54 -0.97 7.10
N GLU A 188 -14.29 -0.29 7.98
CA GLU A 188 -14.91 -0.92 9.16
C GLU A 188 -15.90 -2.01 8.74
N LYS A 189 -16.64 -1.77 7.66
CA LYS A 189 -17.60 -2.71 7.05
C LYS A 189 -17.29 -2.83 5.57
N GLU A 190 -17.35 -4.04 5.03
CA GLU A 190 -17.20 -4.26 3.59
C GLU A 190 -18.27 -3.47 2.82
N ARG A 191 -17.93 -2.91 1.66
CA ARG A 191 -18.91 -2.31 0.76
C ARG A 191 -19.88 -3.43 0.34
N MET A 192 -21.16 -3.30 0.71
CA MET A 192 -22.18 -4.24 0.22
C MET A 192 -22.14 -4.18 -1.32
N LYS A 193 -21.87 -5.33 -1.94
CA LYS A 193 -21.86 -5.48 -3.41
C LYS A 193 -23.26 -5.40 -3.98
#